data_AF-A0A3M6Z817-F1
#
_entry.id   AF-A0A3M6Z817-F1
#
_cell.length_a   1.000
_cell.length_b   1.000
_cell.length_c   1.000
_cell.angle_alpha   90.00
_cell.angle_beta   90.00
_cell.angle_gamma   90.00
#
_symmetry.space_group_name_H-M   'P 1'
#
loop_
_entity.id
_entity.type
_entity.pdbx_description
1 polymer ?
#
loop_
_entity_poly.entity_id
_entity_poly.type
_entity_poly.pdbx_seq_one_letter_code
_entity_poly.pdbx_strand_id
1 'polypeptide(L)'
;MSTQPQKPSSSLGPSSSTKEANLSDHATLKYRSDGPAKDVTVRLQYLKDLPMYKTIKPLQITPNFQDTEGKTNVVLEAGPEETIRDVRSIDQPFDLDNNGFKFVRASTSFANWSSQPAIAEHYLQEMETLLHQEVEEVDEVLFYDARIRQSGDEGLRVEGLSFNPFAKQVHRDNTDVSCVEKIRNLTDLKADFLLRGRSRIINIWRPIKHPVYDCSLAVADGSNLHADDVIECDRHLAKTGTYHDTMGVVTYRPGFHWYYCSEMEPDGVLLFKNYDSSTAAQARYCLHTAFDLPPEMIPKNAPTRESIEVRALVFTYPAGQRRPSIVASLSSHPLARTLAKGELRRLDHERSITDRTRTDIDEAGEVKDAMLLLRKQEIKRLEHLCEEQEQLTQRAKQERDNAYAHTEKLQRQMSIKTDRIESLEAELKLVQHKLNQSSSELRFQLNQAQRDLVDARRVSLEQHLERERLLEFVRGQEGQIQRWKEEAMGRGNEAVSNCWQASVDEAVKREREKDGWLIKNLQEEISRLQSKDSSLMASPRNVEANTE
;
A
#
# COMPACT_ATOMS: atom_id res chain seq x y z
N MET A 1 13.49 61.21 76.40
CA MET A 1 12.77 60.14 77.11
C MET A 1 11.85 59.45 76.13
N SER A 2 11.94 58.12 76.07
CA SER A 2 11.10 57.09 75.44
C SER A 2 9.63 57.46 75.16
N THR A 3 8.91 56.95 74.15
CA THR A 3 9.03 55.67 73.42
C THR A 3 8.17 55.67 72.14
N GLN A 4 8.67 54.95 71.13
CA GLN A 4 8.17 54.56 69.79
C GLN A 4 6.87 53.69 69.76
N PRO A 5 6.37 53.17 68.60
CA PRO A 5 6.64 53.47 67.16
C PRO A 5 5.44 53.45 66.17
N GLN A 6 5.68 54.10 65.01
CA GLN A 6 5.29 53.86 63.58
C GLN A 6 4.05 53.05 63.13
N LYS A 7 3.24 53.71 62.27
CA LYS A 7 2.53 53.20 61.04
C LYS A 7 2.33 54.39 60.07
N PRO A 8 2.49 54.21 58.74
CA PRO A 8 1.32 54.14 57.84
C PRO A 8 1.62 53.16 56.66
N SER A 9 0.73 52.71 55.76
CA SER A 9 -0.62 53.08 55.31
C SER A 9 -1.24 51.83 54.67
N SER A 10 -2.55 51.67 54.76
CA SER A 10 -3.31 50.54 54.18
C SER A 10 -4.53 51.08 53.44
N SER A 11 -4.64 50.80 52.14
CA SER A 11 -5.88 50.95 51.36
C SER A 11 -6.31 49.59 50.82
N LEU A 12 -7.22 48.98 51.58
CA LEU A 12 -8.36 48.11 51.28
C LEU A 12 -8.49 47.42 49.89
N GLY A 13 -8.76 46.11 49.98
CA GLY A 13 -9.68 45.40 49.08
C GLY A 13 -9.63 43.87 49.27
N PRO A 14 -10.69 43.21 49.79
CA PRO A 14 -10.80 41.76 49.80
C PRO A 14 -11.76 41.20 48.74
N SER A 15 -11.38 40.03 48.23
CA SER A 15 -12.19 38.84 47.88
C SER A 15 -13.26 38.86 46.76
N SER A 16 -12.93 38.00 45.78
CA SER A 16 -13.70 36.84 45.27
C SER A 16 -14.64 36.97 44.05
N SER A 17 -14.43 35.97 43.18
CA SER A 17 -15.30 35.33 42.18
C SER A 17 -15.67 36.13 40.93
N THR A 18 -15.00 35.83 39.81
CA THR A 18 -15.49 34.88 38.79
C THR A 18 -14.36 34.61 37.79
N LYS A 19 -13.91 33.35 37.70
CA LYS A 19 -13.01 32.88 36.63
C LYS A 19 -13.86 32.58 35.40
N GLU A 20 -13.90 33.50 34.44
CA GLU A 20 -14.07 33.13 33.04
C GLU A 20 -12.66 32.94 32.46
N ALA A 21 -12.27 31.68 32.28
CA ALA A 21 -11.04 31.33 31.59
C ALA A 21 -11.32 31.42 30.08
N ASN A 22 -10.84 32.49 29.45
CA ASN A 22 -10.75 32.53 27.99
C ASN A 22 -9.72 31.49 27.54
N LEU A 23 -10.23 30.49 26.82
CA LEU A 23 -9.49 29.52 26.03
C LEU A 23 -9.00 30.22 24.75
N SER A 24 -7.81 30.85 24.75
CA SER A 24 -7.19 31.29 23.50
C SER A 24 -5.67 31.53 23.52
N ASP A 25 -4.93 30.97 24.48
CA ASP A 25 -3.46 31.11 24.53
C ASP A 25 -2.78 29.75 24.25
N HIS A 26 -2.93 29.23 23.03
CA HIS A 26 -2.04 28.19 22.51
C HIS A 26 -0.78 28.86 21.95
N ALA A 27 0.12 29.25 22.86
CA ALA A 27 1.43 29.77 22.50
C ALA A 27 2.25 28.66 21.81
N THR A 28 2.48 28.83 20.51
CA THR A 28 3.34 28.01 19.66
C THR A 28 4.75 27.99 20.26
N LEU A 29 5.15 26.88 20.88
CA LEU A 29 6.50 26.71 21.42
C LEU A 29 7.48 26.62 20.24
N LYS A 30 8.14 27.74 19.93
CA LYS A 30 9.19 27.84 18.91
C LYS A 30 10.26 26.77 19.17
N TYR A 31 10.62 25.99 18.14
CA TYR A 31 11.76 25.09 18.22
C TYR A 31 13.05 25.92 18.37
N ARG A 32 13.60 25.99 19.58
CA ARG A 32 14.94 26.53 19.88
C ARG A 32 15.71 25.47 20.66
N SER A 33 16.68 24.83 20.03
CA SER A 33 17.73 24.06 20.73
C SER A 33 18.91 25.00 21.02
N ASP A 34 19.60 24.83 22.15
CA ASP A 34 20.63 25.76 22.68
C ASP A 34 21.98 25.78 21.92
N GLY A 35 22.01 25.45 20.62
CA GLY A 35 23.22 25.40 19.79
C GLY A 35 23.27 26.51 18.72
N PRO A 36 24.48 26.90 18.23
CA PRO A 36 24.60 27.87 17.14
C PRO A 36 24.01 27.28 15.85
N ALA A 37 23.17 28.04 15.16
CA ALA A 37 22.62 27.63 13.87
C ALA A 37 23.73 27.48 12.82
N LYS A 38 23.62 26.46 11.96
CA LYS A 38 24.67 26.11 10.99
C LYS A 38 24.06 25.88 9.60
N ASP A 39 24.10 26.88 8.73
CA ASP A 39 23.78 26.64 7.32
C ASP A 39 24.83 25.69 6.71
N VAL A 40 24.40 24.86 5.75
CA VAL A 40 25.27 23.89 5.10
C VAL A 40 25.16 24.02 3.60
N THR A 41 26.30 23.99 2.91
CA THR A 41 26.32 23.94 1.45
C THR A 41 26.69 22.53 1.00
N VAL A 42 25.80 21.89 0.25
CA VAL A 42 25.97 20.52 -0.27
C VAL A 42 25.52 20.42 -1.72
N ARG A 43 25.82 19.30 -2.37
CA ARG A 43 25.23 18.92 -3.67
C ARG A 43 24.16 17.87 -3.46
N LEU A 44 22.91 18.22 -3.74
CA LEU A 44 21.79 17.29 -3.69
C LEU A 44 21.73 16.45 -4.97
N GLN A 45 21.12 15.27 -4.90
CA GLN A 45 20.96 14.38 -6.06
C GLN A 45 19.60 14.62 -6.72
N TYR A 46 19.62 14.95 -8.01
CA TYR A 46 18.43 15.23 -8.81
C TYR A 46 18.29 14.19 -9.93
N LEU A 47 17.09 14.10 -10.51
CA LEU A 47 16.90 13.45 -11.79
C LEU A 47 17.69 14.21 -12.86
N LYS A 48 18.52 13.50 -13.61
CA LYS A 48 19.25 14.07 -14.74
C LYS A 48 18.28 14.52 -15.83
N ASP A 49 18.43 15.72 -16.40
CA ASP A 49 17.58 16.15 -17.50
C ASP A 49 17.97 15.42 -18.81
N LEU A 50 17.34 14.28 -19.06
CA LEU A 50 17.54 13.46 -20.25
C LEU A 50 16.37 13.60 -21.23
N PRO A 51 16.62 13.76 -22.55
CA PRO A 51 15.57 13.86 -23.56
C PRO A 51 14.54 12.73 -23.54
N MET A 52 14.94 11.53 -23.08
CA MET A 52 14.06 10.38 -23.00
C MET A 52 12.84 10.60 -22.09
N TYR A 53 12.96 11.42 -21.04
CA TYR A 53 11.84 11.65 -20.10
C TYR A 53 10.69 12.46 -20.71
N LYS A 54 10.89 13.04 -21.90
CA LYS A 54 9.82 13.67 -22.67
C LYS A 54 8.87 12.65 -23.33
N THR A 55 9.32 11.41 -23.50
CA THR A 55 8.59 10.36 -24.22
C THR A 55 8.41 9.07 -23.40
N ILE A 56 9.27 8.86 -22.40
CA ILE A 56 9.30 7.66 -21.58
C ILE A 56 9.20 8.10 -20.12
N LYS A 57 8.18 7.61 -19.42
CA LYS A 57 7.99 7.89 -18.00
C LYS A 57 9.16 7.32 -17.18
N PRO A 58 9.70 8.06 -16.20
CA PRO A 58 10.65 7.51 -15.25
C PRO A 58 10.08 6.30 -14.52
N LEU A 59 10.90 5.29 -14.28
CA LEU A 59 10.54 4.04 -13.62
C LEU A 59 11.67 3.61 -12.70
N GLN A 60 11.35 3.41 -11.42
CA GLN A 60 12.25 3.04 -10.34
C GLN A 60 11.85 1.71 -9.72
N ILE A 61 12.84 0.95 -9.26
CA ILE A 61 12.61 -0.30 -8.52
C ILE A 61 12.68 -0.03 -7.01
N THR A 62 11.76 -0.62 -6.24
CA THR A 62 11.67 -0.47 -4.77
C THR A 62 11.69 -1.83 -4.08
N PRO A 63 12.34 -2.01 -2.91
CA PRO A 63 13.00 -1.00 -2.07
C PRO A 63 14.43 -0.63 -2.51
N ASN A 64 15.05 -1.42 -3.39
CA ASN A 64 16.39 -1.16 -3.87
C ASN A 64 16.38 -0.07 -4.95
N PHE A 65 16.60 1.18 -4.52
CA PHE A 65 16.76 2.33 -5.42
C PHE A 65 17.97 2.20 -6.36
N GLN A 66 18.87 1.24 -6.10
CA GLN A 66 19.99 0.88 -6.96
C GLN A 66 19.58 -0.25 -7.90
N ASP A 67 19.77 0.01 -9.20
CA ASP A 67 19.57 -0.98 -10.24
C ASP A 67 20.62 -2.08 -10.17
N THR A 68 20.20 -3.32 -9.91
CA THR A 68 21.10 -4.47 -10.03
C THR A 68 20.98 -5.16 -11.39
N GLU A 69 19.98 -4.81 -12.24
CA GLU A 69 19.63 -5.59 -13.43
C GLU A 69 19.23 -4.76 -14.68
N GLY A 70 19.44 -3.44 -14.71
CA GLY A 70 19.02 -2.57 -15.82
C GLY A 70 17.51 -2.30 -15.86
N LYS A 71 16.81 -2.46 -14.73
CA LYS A 71 15.34 -2.40 -14.63
C LYS A 71 14.80 -1.02 -14.32
N THR A 72 15.64 -0.05 -13.96
CA THR A 72 15.23 1.36 -13.78
C THR A 72 15.78 2.21 -14.91
N ASN A 73 15.00 3.18 -15.35
CA ASN A 73 15.48 4.20 -16.29
C ASN A 73 15.77 5.54 -15.60
N VAL A 74 15.61 5.62 -14.27
CA VAL A 74 15.98 6.78 -13.46
C VAL A 74 17.48 6.90 -13.37
N VAL A 75 18.00 7.98 -13.97
CA VAL A 75 19.40 8.40 -13.88
C VAL A 75 19.48 9.63 -12.98
N LEU A 76 20.24 9.52 -11.90
CA LEU A 76 20.48 10.62 -10.98
C LEU A 76 21.80 11.32 -11.30
N GLU A 77 21.88 12.61 -10.98
CA GLU A 77 23.12 13.39 -11.00
C GLU A 77 23.19 14.35 -9.82
N ALA A 78 24.41 14.70 -9.43
CA ALA A 78 24.63 15.75 -8.45
C ALA A 78 24.29 17.11 -9.08
N GLY A 79 23.41 17.87 -8.41
CA GLY A 79 23.14 19.26 -8.74
C GLY A 79 24.34 20.18 -8.43
N PRO A 80 24.21 21.49 -8.71
CA PRO A 80 25.15 22.48 -8.21
C PRO A 80 25.12 22.54 -6.67
N GLU A 81 26.05 23.29 -6.10
CA GLU A 81 26.06 23.55 -4.66
C GLU A 81 24.87 24.42 -4.26
N GLU A 82 24.11 23.95 -3.28
CA GLU A 82 22.94 24.62 -2.72
C GLU A 82 23.11 24.77 -1.21
N THR A 83 22.75 25.94 -0.68
CA THR A 83 22.74 26.19 0.75
C THR A 83 21.42 25.71 1.34
N ILE A 84 21.50 24.77 2.27
CA ILE A 84 20.41 24.31 3.12
C ILE A 84 20.48 25.12 4.41
N ARG A 85 19.45 25.94 4.66
CA ARG A 85 19.40 26.86 5.80
C ARG A 85 18.96 26.14 7.06
N ASP A 86 19.63 26.42 8.16
CA ASP A 86 19.21 25.90 9.47
C ASP A 86 18.03 26.71 10.00
N VAL A 87 16.90 26.05 10.21
CA VAL A 87 15.68 26.69 10.72
C VAL A 87 15.89 27.35 12.09
N ARG A 88 16.91 26.94 12.84
CA ARG A 88 17.27 27.57 14.12
C ARG A 88 17.75 29.02 13.97
N SER A 89 18.20 29.42 12.78
CA SER A 89 18.60 30.80 12.46
C SER A 89 17.43 31.70 12.03
N ILE A 90 16.22 31.15 11.92
CA ILE A 90 15.07 31.80 11.28
C ILE A 90 14.00 32.09 12.32
N ASP A 91 13.62 33.36 12.46
CA ASP A 91 12.61 33.79 13.43
C ASP A 91 11.16 33.62 12.94
N GLN A 92 10.97 33.54 11.62
CA GLN A 92 9.67 33.34 10.99
C GLN A 92 9.23 31.86 11.13
N PRO A 93 8.02 31.59 11.65
CA PRO A 93 7.51 30.23 11.70
C PRO A 93 7.16 29.72 10.31
N PHE A 94 7.47 28.46 10.05
CA PHE A 94 6.97 27.71 8.90
C PHE A 94 5.67 27.02 9.27
N ASP A 95 4.74 26.93 8.33
CA ASP A 95 3.50 26.16 8.51
C ASP A 95 3.21 25.25 7.31
N LEU A 96 2.31 24.31 7.54
CA LEU A 96 1.99 23.30 6.53
C LEU A 96 1.29 23.88 5.30
N ASP A 97 0.47 24.92 5.43
CA ASP A 97 -0.35 25.42 4.32
C ASP A 97 0.42 26.36 3.39
N ASN A 98 1.31 27.16 3.97
CA ASN A 98 2.16 28.09 3.25
C ASN A 98 3.45 27.44 2.76
N ASN A 99 4.13 26.66 3.60
CA ASN A 99 5.48 26.14 3.28
C ASN A 99 5.51 24.63 3.01
N GLY A 100 4.46 23.90 3.40
CA GLY A 100 4.40 22.45 3.23
C GLY A 100 5.12 21.66 4.32
N PHE A 101 5.73 22.33 5.30
CA PHE A 101 6.41 21.71 6.43
C PHE A 101 6.33 22.57 7.69
N LYS A 102 6.51 21.94 8.85
CA LYS A 102 6.51 22.59 10.16
C LYS A 102 7.40 21.81 11.13
N PHE A 103 8.29 22.52 11.81
CA PHE A 103 9.11 21.97 12.90
C PHE A 103 8.43 22.26 14.24
N VAL A 104 8.21 21.22 15.04
CA VAL A 104 7.53 21.32 16.35
C VAL A 104 8.33 20.61 17.42
N ARG A 105 8.16 21.02 18.68
CA ARG A 105 8.66 20.29 19.85
C ARG A 105 7.54 19.45 20.43
N ALA A 106 7.72 18.14 20.45
CA ALA A 106 6.77 17.19 21.00
C ALA A 106 7.53 16.11 21.76
N SER A 107 7.70 16.26 23.07
CA SER A 107 8.31 15.23 23.91
C SER A 107 7.47 13.94 23.85
N THR A 108 8.15 12.80 23.86
CA THR A 108 7.52 11.47 23.83
C THR A 108 7.90 10.72 25.09
N SER A 109 6.95 9.98 25.66
CA SER A 109 7.24 9.03 26.75
C SER A 109 7.62 7.65 26.21
N PHE A 110 7.43 7.44 24.91
CA PHE A 110 7.63 6.17 24.24
C PHE A 110 9.12 5.83 24.12
N ALA A 111 9.49 4.66 24.62
CA ALA A 111 10.87 4.17 24.60
C ALA A 111 11.04 2.83 23.84
N ASN A 112 9.96 2.08 23.60
CA ASN A 112 10.03 0.73 23.03
C ASN A 112 9.99 0.73 21.49
N TRP A 113 10.97 1.37 20.87
CA TRP A 113 11.10 1.48 19.41
C TRP A 113 11.29 0.13 18.70
N SER A 114 11.66 -0.92 19.43
CA SER A 114 11.88 -2.27 18.89
C SER A 114 10.59 -3.07 18.66
N SER A 115 9.43 -2.59 19.12
CA SER A 115 8.17 -3.34 19.06
C SER A 115 7.15 -2.63 18.18
N GLN A 116 6.84 -3.21 17.02
CA GLN A 116 5.77 -2.72 16.14
C GLN A 116 4.41 -2.64 16.86
N PRO A 117 3.97 -3.66 17.63
CA PRO A 117 2.75 -3.55 18.42
C PRO A 117 2.75 -2.37 19.39
N ALA A 118 3.86 -2.12 20.10
CA ALA A 118 3.94 -1.00 21.04
C ALA A 118 3.93 0.35 20.32
N ILE A 119 4.59 0.46 19.15
CA ILE A 119 4.53 1.65 18.30
C ILE A 119 3.07 1.91 17.89
N ALA A 120 2.38 0.88 17.41
CA ALA A 120 1.00 1.00 16.95
C ALA A 120 0.03 1.36 18.09
N GLU A 121 0.18 0.75 19.25
CA GLU A 121 -0.73 0.93 20.39
C GLU A 121 -0.49 2.24 21.13
N HIS A 122 0.75 2.71 21.25
CA HIS A 122 1.09 3.85 22.11
C HIS A 122 1.64 5.05 21.33
N TYR A 123 2.66 4.85 20.49
CA TYR A 123 3.30 5.96 19.80
C TYR A 123 2.37 6.63 18.77
N LEU A 124 1.58 5.84 18.04
CA LEU A 124 0.62 6.40 17.08
C LEU A 124 -0.48 7.24 17.76
N GLN A 125 -0.85 6.94 19.02
CA GLN A 125 -1.78 7.77 19.79
C GLN A 125 -1.18 9.13 20.16
N GLU A 126 0.11 9.16 20.54
CA GLU A 126 0.84 10.41 20.75
C GLU A 126 0.91 11.22 19.44
N MET A 127 1.11 10.56 18.28
CA MET A 127 1.15 11.23 16.98
C MET A 127 -0.21 11.75 16.52
N GLU A 128 -1.30 11.05 16.81
CA GLU A 128 -2.66 11.52 16.52
C GLU A 128 -2.98 12.78 17.33
N THR A 129 -2.62 12.77 18.61
CA THR A 129 -2.73 13.94 19.50
C THR A 129 -1.93 15.12 18.95
N LEU A 130 -0.69 14.88 18.51
CA LEU A 130 0.16 15.90 17.91
C LEU A 130 -0.47 16.49 16.63
N LEU A 131 -1.02 15.65 15.75
CA LEU A 131 -1.68 16.11 14.53
C LEU A 131 -2.89 17.00 14.85
N HIS A 132 -3.73 16.63 15.82
CA HIS A 132 -4.85 17.46 16.25
C HIS A 132 -4.43 18.80 16.88
N GLN A 133 -3.24 18.87 17.47
CA GLN A 133 -2.70 20.10 18.05
C GLN A 133 -2.07 21.01 17.00
N GLU A 134 -1.36 20.45 16.03
CA GLU A 134 -0.47 21.21 15.15
C GLU A 134 -1.02 21.43 13.73
N VAL A 135 -2.08 20.70 13.36
CA VAL A 135 -2.74 20.75 12.05
C VAL A 135 -4.16 21.27 12.23
N GLU A 136 -4.54 22.25 11.41
CA GLU A 136 -5.88 22.79 11.42
C GLU A 136 -6.89 21.86 10.71
N GLU A 137 -8.15 21.93 11.11
CA GLU A 137 -9.27 21.25 10.45
C GLU A 137 -9.13 19.72 10.40
N VAL A 138 -8.82 19.06 11.51
CA VAL A 138 -8.65 17.60 11.56
C VAL A 138 -9.91 16.91 12.10
N ASP A 139 -10.62 16.18 11.25
CA ASP A 139 -11.80 15.38 11.62
C ASP A 139 -11.49 13.87 11.75
N GLU A 140 -10.60 13.33 10.92
CA GLU A 140 -10.22 11.91 10.94
C GLU A 140 -8.75 11.72 10.55
N VAL A 141 -8.03 10.92 11.33
CA VAL A 141 -6.64 10.54 11.07
C VAL A 141 -6.58 9.04 10.81
N LEU A 142 -5.80 8.63 9.80
CA LEU A 142 -5.53 7.23 9.51
C LEU A 142 -4.03 7.05 9.23
N PHE A 143 -3.34 6.35 10.14
CA PHE A 143 -1.97 5.92 9.90
C PHE A 143 -1.95 4.70 8.99
N TYR A 144 -1.08 4.72 7.98
CA TYR A 144 -0.98 3.62 7.01
C TYR A 144 0.43 3.09 6.80
N ASP A 145 1.44 3.79 7.31
CA ASP A 145 2.83 3.42 7.13
C ASP A 145 3.67 3.98 8.29
N ALA A 146 4.60 3.17 8.77
CA ALA A 146 5.59 3.55 9.76
C ALA A 146 6.92 2.89 9.41
N ARG A 147 8.01 3.64 9.51
CA ARG A 147 9.34 3.18 9.10
C ARG A 147 10.38 3.64 10.09
N ILE A 148 11.23 2.73 10.53
CA ILE A 148 12.46 3.08 11.24
C ILE A 148 13.62 3.00 10.25
N ARG A 149 14.45 4.04 10.22
CA ARG A 149 15.60 4.14 9.33
C ARG A 149 16.87 4.41 10.12
N GLN A 150 17.93 3.71 9.74
CA GLN A 150 19.29 3.88 10.24
C GLN A 150 20.31 3.69 9.11
N SER A 151 21.51 4.26 9.27
CA SER A 151 22.63 3.99 8.36
C SER A 151 23.15 2.55 8.56
N GLY A 152 23.30 1.79 7.48
CA GLY A 152 23.95 0.48 7.49
C GLY A 152 23.05 -0.67 7.96
N ASP A 153 23.63 -1.88 8.01
CA ASP A 153 22.91 -3.12 8.32
C ASP A 153 22.69 -3.38 9.82
N GLU A 154 23.46 -2.72 10.69
CA GLU A 154 23.48 -2.94 12.15
C GLU A 154 22.37 -2.22 12.92
N GLY A 155 21.42 -1.62 12.20
CA GLY A 155 20.38 -0.80 12.81
C GLY A 155 19.18 -1.55 13.38
N LEU A 156 18.32 -0.82 14.10
CA LEU A 156 17.10 -1.38 14.65
C LEU A 156 16.18 -1.89 13.52
N ARG A 157 16.00 -3.20 13.44
CA ARG A 157 15.03 -3.85 12.56
C ARG A 157 13.80 -4.22 13.36
N VAL A 158 12.67 -3.62 12.99
CA VAL A 158 11.37 -3.97 13.58
C VAL A 158 10.63 -4.83 12.57
N GLU A 159 10.26 -6.03 12.99
CA GLU A 159 9.45 -6.93 12.18
C GLU A 159 8.15 -6.23 11.75
N GLY A 160 7.79 -6.37 10.47
CA GLY A 160 6.58 -5.76 9.90
C GLY A 160 6.70 -4.26 9.54
N LEU A 161 7.80 -3.58 9.85
CA LEU A 161 8.10 -2.24 9.32
C LEU A 161 9.05 -2.32 8.13
N SER A 162 8.87 -1.45 7.13
CA SER A 162 9.76 -1.42 5.97
C SER A 162 11.14 -0.86 6.34
N PHE A 163 12.21 -1.50 5.84
CA PHE A 163 13.58 -1.03 5.97
C PHE A 163 14.12 -0.63 4.59
N ASN A 164 14.27 0.68 4.38
CA ASN A 164 14.85 1.23 3.16
C ASN A 164 16.04 2.12 3.53
N PRO A 165 17.13 2.11 2.74
CA PRO A 165 18.21 3.07 2.92
C PRO A 165 17.68 4.50 2.81
N PHE A 166 18.43 5.45 3.36
CA PHE A 166 18.08 6.86 3.29
C PHE A 166 17.91 7.30 1.83
N ALA A 167 16.78 7.95 1.54
CA ALA A 167 16.49 8.43 0.19
C ALA A 167 17.32 9.69 -0.09
N LYS A 168 18.46 9.50 -0.78
CA LYS A 168 19.42 10.56 -1.12
C LYS A 168 19.05 11.37 -2.37
N GLN A 169 18.04 10.93 -3.11
CA GLN A 169 17.48 11.68 -4.24
C GLN A 169 16.48 12.72 -3.73
N VAL A 170 16.38 13.87 -4.40
CA VAL A 170 15.31 14.83 -4.17
C VAL A 170 14.01 14.27 -4.73
N HIS A 171 12.99 14.18 -3.88
CA HIS A 171 11.74 13.54 -4.25
C HIS A 171 10.53 14.04 -3.46
N ARG A 172 9.38 13.56 -3.91
CA ARG A 172 8.11 13.50 -3.19
C ARG A 172 7.68 12.02 -3.15
N ASP A 173 7.16 11.51 -2.03
CA ASP A 173 6.93 10.06 -1.85
C ASP A 173 5.87 9.49 -2.77
N ASN A 174 4.83 10.27 -3.07
CA ASN A 174 3.66 9.88 -3.83
C ASN A 174 3.19 11.04 -4.71
N THR A 175 2.79 10.77 -5.95
CA THR A 175 2.10 11.78 -6.78
C THR A 175 0.62 11.88 -6.42
N ASP A 176 -0.04 12.94 -6.89
CA ASP A 176 -1.46 13.18 -6.62
C ASP A 176 -2.34 11.98 -6.98
N VAL A 177 -2.05 11.30 -8.10
CA VAL A 177 -2.77 10.10 -8.55
C VAL A 177 -2.62 8.97 -7.53
N SER A 178 -1.38 8.65 -7.13
CA SER A 178 -1.10 7.62 -6.12
C SER A 178 -1.75 7.95 -4.77
N CYS A 179 -1.78 9.22 -4.37
CA CYS A 179 -2.43 9.64 -3.13
C CYS A 179 -3.94 9.40 -3.17
N VAL A 180 -4.61 9.74 -4.27
CA VAL A 180 -6.06 9.52 -4.42
C VAL A 180 -6.39 8.03 -4.47
N GLU A 181 -5.62 7.24 -5.23
CA GLU A 181 -5.77 5.78 -5.25
C GLU A 181 -5.58 5.17 -3.85
N LYS A 182 -4.58 5.66 -3.11
CA LYS A 182 -4.31 5.22 -1.73
C LYS A 182 -5.48 5.55 -0.80
N ILE A 183 -6.04 6.76 -0.88
CA ILE A 183 -7.24 7.13 -0.12
C ILE A 183 -8.40 6.20 -0.46
N ARG A 184 -8.65 5.93 -1.75
CA ARG A 184 -9.70 5.00 -2.19
C ARG A 184 -9.50 3.59 -1.64
N ASN A 185 -8.27 3.09 -1.70
CA ASN A 185 -7.93 1.74 -1.28
C ASN A 185 -7.97 1.54 0.25
N LEU A 186 -7.59 2.56 1.02
CA LEU A 186 -7.50 2.45 2.49
C LEU A 186 -8.80 2.83 3.21
N THR A 187 -9.64 3.66 2.59
CA THR A 187 -10.88 4.16 3.22
C THR A 187 -12.15 3.58 2.62
N ASP A 188 -12.03 2.81 1.53
CA ASP A 188 -13.09 2.03 0.91
C ASP A 188 -14.38 2.85 0.68
N LEU A 189 -15.42 2.57 1.46
CA LEU A 189 -16.76 3.15 1.32
C LEU A 189 -16.80 4.62 1.73
N LYS A 190 -15.82 5.09 2.50
CA LYS A 190 -15.72 6.50 2.91
C LYS A 190 -15.00 7.36 1.87
N ALA A 191 -14.30 6.76 0.90
CA ALA A 191 -13.40 7.46 0.01
C ALA A 191 -14.04 8.65 -0.70
N ASP A 192 -15.19 8.44 -1.36
CA ASP A 192 -15.87 9.52 -2.09
C ASP A 192 -16.38 10.64 -1.17
N PHE A 193 -16.67 10.35 0.10
CA PHE A 193 -17.02 11.38 1.08
C PHE A 193 -15.79 12.16 1.53
N LEU A 194 -14.72 11.46 1.90
CA LEU A 194 -13.47 12.05 2.37
C LEU A 194 -12.79 12.90 1.28
N LEU A 195 -12.83 12.43 0.03
CA LEU A 195 -12.30 13.15 -1.14
C LEU A 195 -13.11 14.38 -1.54
N ARG A 196 -14.36 14.52 -1.06
CA ARG A 196 -15.13 15.78 -1.22
C ARG A 196 -14.74 16.84 -0.20
N GLY A 197 -14.11 16.43 0.90
CA GLY A 197 -13.53 17.34 1.88
C GLY A 197 -12.08 17.62 1.54
N ARG A 198 -11.29 18.02 2.55
CA ARG A 198 -9.84 18.20 2.40
C ARG A 198 -9.13 16.96 2.89
N SER A 199 -8.54 16.22 1.96
CA SER A 199 -7.62 15.11 2.23
C SER A 199 -6.16 15.58 2.17
N ARG A 200 -5.36 15.18 3.16
CA ARG A 200 -3.92 15.47 3.27
C ARG A 200 -3.14 14.19 3.58
N ILE A 201 -1.92 14.09 3.08
CA ILE A 201 -0.93 13.11 3.57
C ILE A 201 0.18 13.88 4.25
N ILE A 202 0.35 13.61 5.55
CA ILE A 202 1.36 14.25 6.40
C ILE A 202 2.33 13.17 6.87
N ASN A 203 3.60 13.40 6.60
CA ASN A 203 4.68 12.61 7.16
C ASN A 203 5.13 13.26 8.46
N ILE A 204 5.36 12.42 9.46
CA ILE A 204 5.79 12.78 10.80
C ILE A 204 7.15 12.13 11.00
N TRP A 205 8.19 12.94 11.01
CA TRP A 205 9.56 12.47 11.12
C TRP A 205 10.18 12.88 12.45
N ARG A 206 10.79 11.92 13.15
CA ARG A 206 11.34 12.10 14.50
C ARG A 206 12.65 11.32 14.67
N PRO A 207 13.73 11.93 15.20
CA PRO A 207 14.90 11.21 15.72
C PRO A 207 14.53 10.41 16.99
N ILE A 208 14.98 9.16 17.16
CA ILE A 208 14.44 8.30 18.26
C ILE A 208 15.38 8.09 19.45
N LYS A 209 16.70 8.18 19.29
CA LYS A 209 17.67 7.85 20.35
C LYS A 209 18.61 8.99 20.75
N HIS A 210 19.01 9.78 19.77
CA HIS A 210 20.03 10.80 19.93
C HIS A 210 19.81 11.89 18.88
N PRO A 211 20.49 13.04 19.01
CA PRO A 211 20.43 14.07 17.99
C PRO A 211 20.96 13.58 16.64
N VAL A 212 20.53 14.26 15.59
CA VAL A 212 20.95 13.96 14.22
C VAL A 212 22.29 14.63 13.94
N TYR A 213 23.34 13.83 13.79
CA TYR A 213 24.73 14.30 13.68
C TYR A 213 25.38 14.07 12.31
N ASP A 214 24.93 13.07 11.56
CA ASP A 214 25.59 12.61 10.32
C ASP A 214 24.74 12.86 9.08
N CYS A 215 23.52 12.31 9.01
CA CYS A 215 22.67 12.34 7.84
C CYS A 215 21.34 13.00 8.20
N SER A 216 21.16 14.27 7.81
CA SER A 216 19.95 15.02 8.15
C SER A 216 18.87 14.89 7.07
N LEU A 217 17.72 15.51 7.32
CA LEU A 217 16.59 15.56 6.40
C LEU A 217 16.35 17.01 5.99
N ALA A 218 16.53 17.29 4.70
CA ALA A 218 16.23 18.59 4.11
C ALA A 218 14.81 18.59 3.53
N VAL A 219 14.14 19.73 3.67
CA VAL A 219 12.81 20.02 3.13
C VAL A 219 12.85 21.31 2.32
N ALA A 220 12.19 21.32 1.17
CA ALA A 220 12.06 22.53 0.35
C ALA A 220 10.77 23.28 0.69
N ASP A 221 10.83 24.61 0.67
CA ASP A 221 9.66 25.46 0.78
C ASP A 221 8.72 25.27 -0.42
N GLY A 222 7.56 24.68 -0.13
CA GLY A 222 6.52 24.37 -1.09
C GLY A 222 5.93 25.60 -1.77
N SER A 223 6.01 26.78 -1.16
CA SER A 223 5.49 28.03 -1.75
C SER A 223 6.21 28.44 -3.02
N ASN A 224 7.44 27.95 -3.22
CA ASN A 224 8.27 28.27 -4.37
C ASN A 224 8.34 27.14 -5.40
N LEU A 225 7.49 26.10 -5.29
CA LEU A 225 7.45 24.98 -6.23
C LEU A 225 6.56 25.30 -7.43
N HIS A 226 7.00 24.88 -8.61
CA HIS A 226 6.25 24.97 -9.86
C HIS A 226 5.64 23.60 -10.20
N ALA A 227 4.57 23.63 -11.00
CA ALA A 227 3.87 22.41 -11.41
C ALA A 227 4.79 21.40 -12.15
N ASP A 228 5.77 21.91 -12.90
CA ASP A 228 6.67 21.11 -13.73
C ASP A 228 7.95 20.66 -13.00
N ASP A 229 8.12 21.01 -11.72
CA ASP A 229 9.30 20.63 -10.93
C ASP A 229 9.36 19.13 -10.64
N VAL A 230 8.21 18.48 -10.62
CA VAL A 230 8.06 17.09 -10.22
C VAL A 230 7.58 16.27 -11.40
N ILE A 231 8.41 15.34 -11.84
CA ILE A 231 8.07 14.36 -12.86
C ILE A 231 7.55 13.10 -12.17
N GLU A 232 6.41 12.61 -12.62
CA GLU A 232 5.85 11.36 -12.11
C GLU A 232 6.70 10.15 -12.53
N CYS A 233 7.10 9.35 -11.54
CA CYS A 233 7.90 8.15 -11.70
C CYS A 233 7.12 6.92 -11.22
N ASP A 234 7.02 5.89 -12.06
CA ASP A 234 6.47 4.60 -11.65
C ASP A 234 7.42 3.88 -10.71
N ARG A 235 6.88 3.24 -9.67
CA ARG A 235 7.62 2.33 -8.80
C ARG A 235 7.17 0.92 -9.03
N HIS A 236 8.12 0.02 -9.27
CA HIS A 236 7.87 -1.41 -9.40
C HIS A 236 8.54 -2.17 -8.27
N LEU A 237 7.89 -3.22 -7.77
CA LEU A 237 8.44 -4.06 -6.70
C LEU A 237 9.64 -4.88 -7.21
N ALA A 238 10.77 -4.81 -6.52
CA ALA A 238 11.99 -5.56 -6.88
C ALA A 238 11.75 -7.07 -6.98
N LYS A 239 10.92 -7.62 -6.09
CA LYS A 239 10.66 -9.05 -5.98
C LYS A 239 9.84 -9.61 -7.15
N THR A 240 8.86 -8.86 -7.64
CA THR A 240 7.86 -9.33 -8.61
C THR A 240 7.95 -8.62 -9.96
N GLY A 241 8.58 -7.45 -10.03
CA GLY A 241 8.58 -6.57 -11.20
C GLY A 241 7.23 -5.89 -11.47
N THR A 242 6.22 -6.11 -10.62
CA THR A 242 4.88 -5.56 -10.78
C THR A 242 4.84 -4.09 -10.38
N TYR A 243 3.95 -3.33 -11.03
CA TYR A 243 3.61 -1.97 -10.64
C TYR A 243 3.21 -1.93 -9.16
N HIS A 244 3.71 -0.93 -8.43
CA HIS A 244 3.42 -0.69 -7.02
C HIS A 244 2.57 0.56 -6.84
N ASP A 245 3.14 1.71 -7.20
CA ASP A 245 2.53 3.04 -7.16
C ASP A 245 3.42 4.05 -7.91
N THR A 246 3.14 5.35 -7.80
CA THR A 246 3.97 6.42 -8.35
C THR A 246 4.60 7.27 -7.26
N MET A 247 5.77 7.85 -7.56
CA MET A 247 6.45 8.87 -6.77
C MET A 247 6.86 10.07 -7.61
N GLY A 248 7.22 11.19 -6.99
CA GLY A 248 7.74 12.35 -7.69
C GLY A 248 9.27 12.38 -7.71
N VAL A 249 9.87 12.42 -8.89
CA VAL A 249 11.30 12.67 -9.09
C VAL A 249 11.52 14.09 -9.62
N VAL A 250 12.63 14.73 -9.24
CA VAL A 250 12.81 16.17 -9.45
C VAL A 250 14.04 16.44 -10.29
N THR A 251 13.89 17.19 -11.37
CA THR A 251 15.02 17.76 -12.12
C THR A 251 15.49 19.05 -11.46
N TYR A 252 16.80 19.28 -11.42
CA TYR A 252 17.33 20.51 -10.83
C TYR A 252 16.82 21.75 -11.58
N ARG A 253 16.47 22.78 -10.81
CA ARG A 253 16.36 24.16 -11.28
C ARG A 253 16.83 25.12 -10.19
N PRO A 254 17.31 26.33 -10.56
CA PRO A 254 17.56 27.36 -9.56
C PRO A 254 16.28 27.75 -8.83
N GLY A 255 16.42 28.12 -7.56
CA GLY A 255 15.35 28.68 -6.73
C GLY A 255 14.73 27.73 -5.72
N PHE A 256 15.14 26.46 -5.61
CA PHE A 256 14.72 25.68 -4.45
C PHE A 256 15.27 26.30 -3.15
N HIS A 257 14.39 26.54 -2.17
CA HIS A 257 14.77 27.05 -0.86
C HIS A 257 14.74 25.89 0.13
N TRP A 258 15.92 25.42 0.52
CA TRP A 258 16.09 24.26 1.37
C TRP A 258 16.27 24.63 2.83
N TYR A 259 15.63 23.87 3.70
CA TYR A 259 15.67 24.03 5.15
C TYR A 259 15.92 22.69 5.83
N TYR A 260 16.59 22.75 6.98
CA TYR A 260 16.75 21.61 7.86
C TYR A 260 16.89 22.08 9.31
N CYS A 261 16.80 21.17 10.27
CA CYS A 261 17.11 21.45 11.66
C CYS A 261 18.43 20.76 12.03
N SER A 262 19.45 21.55 12.37
CA SER A 262 20.73 20.96 12.79
C SER A 262 20.68 20.48 14.23
N GLU A 263 21.36 19.36 14.50
CA GLU A 263 21.36 18.66 15.81
C GLU A 263 19.92 18.45 16.33
N MET A 264 19.00 18.03 15.44
CA MET A 264 17.60 17.83 15.81
C MET A 264 17.48 16.74 16.87
N GLU A 265 16.96 17.11 18.04
CA GLU A 265 16.81 16.26 19.22
C GLU A 265 15.61 15.29 19.09
N PRO A 266 15.54 14.21 19.88
CA PRO A 266 14.41 13.28 19.86
C PRO A 266 13.05 13.86 20.26
N ASP A 267 13.04 15.04 20.89
CA ASP A 267 11.84 15.82 21.15
C ASP A 267 11.41 16.74 20.00
N GLY A 268 12.25 16.85 18.95
CA GLY A 268 11.92 17.51 17.71
C GLY A 268 11.11 16.60 16.79
N VAL A 269 10.07 17.17 16.19
CA VAL A 269 9.28 16.51 15.14
C VAL A 269 9.19 17.43 13.93
N LEU A 270 9.42 16.85 12.76
CA LEU A 270 9.21 17.50 11.47
C LEU A 270 7.93 16.94 10.86
N LEU A 271 6.93 17.80 10.71
CA LEU A 271 5.71 17.52 9.95
C LEU A 271 5.91 18.05 8.54
N PHE A 272 5.65 17.25 7.51
CA PHE A 272 5.72 17.73 6.12
C PHE A 272 4.68 17.04 5.24
N LYS A 273 4.13 17.79 4.29
CA LYS A 273 3.07 17.30 3.41
C LYS A 273 3.65 16.53 2.24
N ASN A 274 3.14 15.33 2.03
CA ASN A 274 3.26 14.64 0.76
C ASN A 274 2.08 14.92 -0.17
N TYR A 275 0.93 15.35 0.35
CA TYR A 275 -0.24 15.66 -0.47
C TYR A 275 -1.20 16.58 0.27
N ASP A 276 -1.84 17.47 -0.50
CA ASP A 276 -2.98 18.27 -0.09
C ASP A 276 -3.93 18.43 -1.28
N SER A 277 -5.17 18.01 -1.07
CA SER A 277 -6.26 18.17 -2.05
C SER A 277 -6.76 19.62 -2.15
N SER A 278 -6.51 20.47 -1.15
CA SER A 278 -6.93 21.85 -1.19
C SER A 278 -6.10 22.64 -2.21
N THR A 279 -6.79 23.22 -3.21
CA THR A 279 -6.18 24.16 -4.16
C THR A 279 -5.97 25.55 -3.56
N ALA A 280 -6.55 25.82 -2.38
CA ALA A 280 -6.32 27.06 -1.63
C ALA A 280 -5.02 27.02 -0.82
N ALA A 281 -4.45 25.84 -0.56
CA ALA A 281 -3.16 25.72 0.10
C ALA A 281 -2.04 26.13 -0.87
N GLN A 282 -1.21 27.08 -0.45
CA GLN A 282 -0.08 27.58 -1.25
C GLN A 282 0.93 26.47 -1.52
N ALA A 283 1.30 25.70 -0.50
CA ALA A 283 2.14 24.52 -0.62
C ALA A 283 1.27 23.25 -0.54
N ARG A 284 1.11 22.51 -1.63
CA ARG A 284 0.33 21.25 -1.64
C ARG A 284 1.16 20.02 -1.31
N TYR A 285 2.48 20.14 -1.37
CA TYR A 285 3.45 19.10 -1.03
C TYR A 285 4.80 19.74 -0.70
N CYS A 286 5.71 18.95 -0.16
CA CYS A 286 7.06 19.36 0.20
C CYS A 286 8.08 18.37 -0.39
N LEU A 287 9.04 18.90 -1.16
CA LEU A 287 10.17 18.09 -1.62
C LEU A 287 11.10 17.84 -0.45
N HIS A 288 11.67 16.65 -0.39
CA HIS A 288 12.57 16.29 0.69
C HIS A 288 13.66 15.33 0.21
N THR A 289 14.75 15.31 0.98
CA THR A 289 15.88 14.42 0.72
C THR A 289 16.72 14.25 1.97
N ALA A 290 17.27 13.06 2.16
CA ALA A 290 18.31 12.85 3.15
C ALA A 290 19.65 13.33 2.57
N PHE A 291 20.45 14.04 3.35
CA PHE A 291 21.76 14.51 2.93
C PHE A 291 22.80 14.28 4.03
N ASP A 292 24.05 14.03 3.64
CA ASP A 292 25.15 13.89 4.60
C ASP A 292 25.66 15.28 4.97
N LEU A 293 25.89 15.49 6.26
CA LEU A 293 26.57 16.66 6.77
C LEU A 293 28.06 16.59 6.38
N PRO A 294 28.71 17.73 6.13
CA PRO A 294 30.15 17.78 5.90
C PRO A 294 30.91 17.08 7.04
N PRO A 295 31.90 16.22 6.75
CA PRO A 295 32.61 15.43 7.78
C PRO A 295 33.18 16.26 8.94
N GLU A 296 33.57 17.50 8.68
CA GLU A 296 34.08 18.46 9.66
C GLU A 296 33.03 18.93 10.68
N MET A 297 31.74 18.80 10.36
CA MET A 297 30.63 19.15 11.25
C MET A 297 30.20 17.98 12.13
N ILE A 298 30.63 16.75 11.82
CA ILE A 298 30.23 15.54 12.53
C ILE A 298 31.12 15.34 13.76
N PRO A 299 30.57 15.29 14.99
CA PRO A 299 31.36 15.02 16.18
C PRO A 299 32.11 13.67 16.09
N LYS A 300 33.31 13.60 16.69
CA LYS A 300 34.05 12.34 16.77
C LYS A 300 33.21 11.28 17.50
N ASN A 301 33.10 10.09 16.91
CA ASN A 301 32.27 8.98 17.41
C ASN A 301 30.78 9.30 17.50
N ALA A 302 30.27 10.26 16.72
CA ALA A 302 28.84 10.49 16.63
C ALA A 302 28.12 9.20 16.16
N PRO A 303 27.02 8.81 16.83
CA PRO A 303 26.21 7.70 16.36
C PRO A 303 25.55 8.04 15.02
N THR A 304 25.30 7.01 14.22
CA THR A 304 24.59 7.18 12.95
C THR A 304 23.12 7.48 13.21
N ARG A 305 22.49 8.35 12.40
CA ARG A 305 21.08 8.73 12.57
C ARG A 305 20.19 7.49 12.74
N GLU A 306 19.39 7.50 13.80
CA GLU A 306 18.22 6.64 13.98
C GLU A 306 16.95 7.51 14.03
N SER A 307 16.01 7.23 13.14
CA SER A 307 14.76 8.00 13.01
C SER A 307 13.56 7.13 12.73
N ILE A 308 12.38 7.59 13.12
CA ILE A 308 11.08 7.05 12.72
C ILE A 308 10.36 8.04 11.81
N GLU A 309 9.69 7.51 10.80
CA GLU A 309 8.82 8.23 9.90
C GLU A 309 7.45 7.55 9.93
N VAL A 310 6.41 8.27 10.34
CA VAL A 310 5.02 7.81 10.34
C VAL A 310 4.25 8.61 9.29
N ARG A 311 3.44 7.94 8.48
CA ARG A 311 2.62 8.59 7.45
C ARG A 311 1.15 8.49 7.79
N ALA A 312 0.51 9.65 7.84
CA ALA A 312 -0.88 9.80 8.20
C ALA A 312 -1.68 10.39 7.04
N LEU A 313 -2.82 9.79 6.77
CA LEU A 313 -3.91 10.43 6.06
C LEU A 313 -4.68 11.28 7.06
N VAL A 314 -4.86 12.56 6.74
CA VAL A 314 -5.54 13.54 7.58
C VAL A 314 -6.70 14.15 6.79
N PHE A 315 -7.92 13.99 7.30
CA PHE A 315 -9.13 14.38 6.61
C PHE A 315 -9.85 15.52 7.35
N THR A 316 -10.32 16.48 6.57
CA THR A 316 -11.38 17.43 6.92
C THR A 316 -12.62 17.03 6.16
N TYR A 317 -13.75 16.93 6.84
CA TYR A 317 -15.02 16.58 6.21
C TYR A 317 -15.57 17.71 5.35
N PRO A 318 -16.42 17.41 4.34
CA PRO A 318 -17.13 18.44 3.60
C PRO A 318 -17.94 19.35 4.53
N ALA A 319 -17.91 20.66 4.29
CA ALA A 319 -18.57 21.64 5.14
C ALA A 319 -20.05 21.30 5.40
N GLY A 320 -20.45 21.37 6.68
CA GLY A 320 -21.82 21.07 7.12
C GLY A 320 -22.19 19.59 7.13
N GLN A 321 -21.27 18.68 6.79
CA GLN A 321 -21.49 17.24 6.86
C GLN A 321 -20.72 16.65 8.05
N ARG A 322 -21.38 15.76 8.80
CA ARG A 322 -20.73 14.96 9.85
C ARG A 322 -20.20 13.65 9.26
N ARG A 323 -19.37 12.95 10.03
CA ARG A 323 -18.90 11.60 9.71
C ARG A 323 -20.05 10.77 9.12
N PRO A 324 -19.92 10.21 7.91
CA PRO A 324 -20.95 9.35 7.37
C PRO A 324 -21.04 8.15 8.28
N SER A 325 -22.25 7.83 8.75
CA SER A 325 -22.50 6.42 9.06
C SER A 325 -22.25 5.65 7.76
N ILE A 326 -21.58 4.50 7.83
CA ILE A 326 -21.29 3.69 6.64
C ILE A 326 -22.59 3.38 5.87
N VAL A 327 -23.69 3.25 6.60
CA VAL A 327 -25.08 3.16 6.11
C VAL A 327 -25.49 4.34 5.20
N ALA A 328 -25.18 5.59 5.58
CA ALA A 328 -25.48 6.76 4.76
C ALA A 328 -24.62 6.81 3.47
N SER A 329 -23.32 6.47 3.57
CA SER A 329 -22.43 6.40 2.40
C SER A 329 -22.89 5.30 1.42
N LEU A 330 -23.25 4.13 1.95
CA LEU A 330 -23.83 3.03 1.18
C LEU A 330 -25.15 3.44 0.54
N SER A 331 -26.08 4.11 1.23
CA SER A 331 -27.36 4.56 0.63
C SER A 331 -27.19 5.53 -0.55
N SER A 332 -26.06 6.24 -0.60
CA SER A 332 -25.70 7.14 -1.70
C SER A 332 -24.97 6.45 -2.85
N HIS A 333 -24.46 5.23 -2.65
CA HIS A 333 -23.73 4.47 -3.65
C HIS A 333 -24.65 4.08 -4.84
N PRO A 334 -24.19 4.17 -6.10
CA PRO A 334 -25.02 3.89 -7.27
C PRO A 334 -25.73 2.54 -7.20
N LEU A 335 -25.01 1.49 -6.80
CA LEU A 335 -25.57 0.14 -6.66
C LEU A 335 -26.67 0.06 -5.58
N ALA A 336 -26.52 0.77 -4.46
CA ALA A 336 -27.51 0.78 -3.39
C ALA A 336 -28.76 1.59 -3.77
N ARG A 337 -28.61 2.64 -4.59
CA ARG A 337 -29.74 3.36 -5.19
C ARG A 337 -30.49 2.48 -6.18
N THR A 338 -29.79 1.71 -7.02
CA THR A 338 -30.42 0.76 -7.94
C THR A 338 -31.13 -0.37 -7.19
N LEU A 339 -30.54 -0.86 -6.09
CA LEU A 339 -31.17 -1.83 -5.18
C LEU A 339 -32.41 -1.23 -4.49
N ALA A 340 -32.33 -0.02 -3.93
CA ALA A 340 -33.44 0.64 -3.24
C ALA A 340 -34.63 0.96 -4.17
N LYS A 341 -34.37 1.20 -5.46
CA LYS A 341 -35.41 1.37 -6.48
C LYS A 341 -35.98 0.04 -6.99
N GLY A 342 -35.42 -1.09 -6.58
CA GLY A 342 -35.85 -2.41 -7.05
C GLY A 342 -35.58 -2.66 -8.55
N GLU A 343 -34.66 -1.91 -9.16
CA GLU A 343 -34.40 -1.93 -10.61
C GLU A 343 -33.51 -3.11 -11.05
N LEU A 344 -32.84 -3.78 -10.10
CA LEU A 344 -32.05 -4.99 -10.37
C LEU A 344 -32.95 -6.22 -10.48
N ARG A 345 -33.04 -6.75 -11.71
CA ARG A 345 -33.68 -8.04 -12.02
C ARG A 345 -32.62 -9.14 -12.08
N ARG A 346 -32.91 -10.30 -11.50
CA ARG A 346 -32.09 -11.48 -11.72
C ARG A 346 -32.25 -11.96 -13.17
N LEU A 347 -31.17 -12.48 -13.75
CA LEU A 347 -31.13 -12.97 -15.13
C LEU A 347 -32.11 -14.12 -15.41
N ASP A 348 -32.62 -14.80 -14.37
CA ASP A 348 -33.46 -15.99 -14.46
C ASP A 348 -34.89 -15.83 -13.88
N HIS A 349 -35.24 -14.70 -13.26
CA HIS A 349 -36.55 -14.53 -12.62
C HIS A 349 -37.14 -13.11 -12.74
N GLU A 350 -38.47 -13.03 -12.98
CA GLU A 350 -39.25 -11.80 -13.18
C GLU A 350 -39.48 -10.94 -11.91
N ARG A 351 -38.85 -11.24 -10.76
CA ARG A 351 -39.06 -10.50 -9.51
C ARG A 351 -37.84 -9.71 -9.05
N SER A 352 -38.12 -8.55 -8.44
CA SER A 352 -37.13 -7.63 -7.90
C SER A 352 -36.47 -8.18 -6.64
N ILE A 353 -35.18 -7.91 -6.47
CA ILE A 353 -34.35 -8.42 -5.37
C ILE A 353 -34.79 -7.86 -3.99
N THR A 354 -35.63 -6.83 -3.98
CA THR A 354 -36.10 -6.12 -2.78
C THR A 354 -37.24 -6.81 -2.03
N ASP A 355 -37.98 -7.72 -2.67
CA ASP A 355 -39.24 -8.27 -2.12
C ASP A 355 -39.09 -9.21 -0.92
N ARG A 356 -37.85 -9.55 -0.51
CA ARG A 356 -37.60 -10.54 0.57
C ARG A 356 -36.81 -10.04 1.77
N THR A 357 -36.47 -8.74 1.86
CA THR A 357 -35.65 -8.24 2.97
C THR A 357 -36.34 -7.11 3.71
N ARG A 358 -37.32 -7.48 4.53
CA ARG A 358 -37.92 -6.57 5.49
C ARG A 358 -38.19 -7.27 6.82
N THR A 359 -37.14 -7.48 7.60
CA THR A 359 -37.20 -7.60 9.07
C THR A 359 -35.86 -7.12 9.67
N ASP A 360 -36.01 -6.26 10.67
CA ASP A 360 -35.12 -5.89 11.78
C ASP A 360 -33.95 -4.92 11.52
N ILE A 361 -34.19 -3.69 11.99
CA ILE A 361 -33.40 -2.46 11.84
C ILE A 361 -32.94 -2.06 13.24
N ASP A 362 -31.62 -2.17 13.47
CA ASP A 362 -30.73 -1.22 14.17
C ASP A 362 -29.42 -1.88 14.68
N GLU A 363 -29.29 -3.21 14.63
CA GLU A 363 -28.00 -3.92 14.79
C GLU A 363 -27.41 -4.41 13.45
N ALA A 364 -28.14 -4.19 12.34
CA ALA A 364 -27.80 -4.72 11.01
C ALA A 364 -26.73 -3.92 10.25
N GLY A 365 -26.31 -2.74 10.74
CA GLY A 365 -25.30 -1.90 10.10
C GLY A 365 -23.92 -2.55 10.12
N GLU A 366 -23.42 -2.86 11.31
CA GLU A 366 -22.07 -3.41 11.51
C GLU A 366 -21.91 -4.81 10.90
N VAL A 367 -22.95 -5.64 10.93
CA VAL A 367 -22.92 -7.00 10.36
C VAL A 367 -22.95 -6.97 8.83
N LYS A 368 -23.75 -6.08 8.21
CA LYS A 368 -23.71 -5.88 6.74
C LYS A 368 -22.39 -5.29 6.29
N ASP A 369 -21.81 -4.39 7.08
CA ASP A 369 -20.55 -3.71 6.79
C ASP A 369 -19.36 -4.68 6.87
N ALA A 370 -19.30 -5.53 7.90
CA ALA A 370 -18.31 -6.61 7.99
C ALA A 370 -18.47 -7.63 6.86
N MET A 371 -19.70 -7.98 6.51
CA MET A 371 -19.98 -8.92 5.42
C MET A 371 -19.61 -8.35 4.05
N LEU A 372 -19.74 -7.04 3.85
CA LEU A 372 -19.30 -6.36 2.63
C LEU A 372 -17.77 -6.26 2.56
N LEU A 373 -17.10 -6.02 3.69
CA LEU A 373 -15.64 -5.98 3.78
C LEU A 373 -15.01 -7.35 3.51
N LEU A 374 -15.58 -8.40 4.12
CA LEU A 374 -15.20 -9.79 3.86
C LEU A 374 -15.42 -10.18 2.39
N ARG A 375 -16.54 -9.76 1.79
CA ARG A 375 -16.78 -9.96 0.35
C ARG A 375 -15.77 -9.22 -0.52
N LYS A 376 -15.40 -7.98 -0.19
CA LYS A 376 -14.36 -7.24 -0.91
C LYS A 376 -12.99 -7.92 -0.80
N GLN A 377 -12.62 -8.39 0.38
CA GLN A 377 -11.36 -9.13 0.59
C GLN A 377 -11.34 -10.44 -0.19
N GLU A 378 -12.46 -11.17 -0.19
CA GLU A 378 -12.58 -12.41 -0.95
C GLU A 378 -12.59 -12.15 -2.46
N ILE A 379 -13.24 -11.08 -2.94
CA ILE A 379 -13.16 -10.66 -4.35
C ILE A 379 -11.71 -10.38 -4.73
N LYS A 380 -10.96 -9.61 -3.94
CA LYS A 380 -9.53 -9.34 -4.21
C LYS A 380 -8.68 -10.61 -4.24
N ARG A 381 -8.96 -11.56 -3.33
CA ARG A 381 -8.29 -12.87 -3.32
C ARG A 381 -8.60 -13.66 -4.59
N LEU A 382 -9.86 -13.67 -5.03
CA LEU A 382 -10.30 -14.35 -6.24
C LEU A 382 -9.72 -13.70 -7.50
N GLU A 383 -9.66 -12.37 -7.56
CA GLU A 383 -9.00 -11.63 -8.65
C GLU A 383 -7.53 -12.05 -8.78
N HIS A 384 -6.80 -12.13 -7.67
CA HIS A 384 -5.39 -12.57 -7.69
C HIS A 384 -5.23 -14.03 -8.15
N LEU A 385 -6.11 -14.93 -7.72
CA LEU A 385 -6.12 -16.32 -8.18
C LEU A 385 -6.45 -16.43 -9.69
N CYS A 386 -7.33 -15.57 -10.20
CA CYS A 386 -7.64 -15.48 -11.62
C CYS A 386 -6.41 -15.03 -12.43
N GLU A 387 -5.67 -14.01 -11.95
CA GLU A 387 -4.44 -13.55 -12.60
C GLU A 387 -3.37 -14.65 -12.66
N GLU A 388 -3.18 -15.41 -11.57
CA GLU A 388 -2.22 -16.53 -11.53
C GLU A 388 -2.59 -17.62 -12.53
N GLN A 389 -3.87 -17.97 -12.62
CA GLN A 389 -4.38 -18.93 -13.60
C GLN A 389 -4.24 -18.46 -15.05
N GLU A 390 -4.45 -17.17 -15.30
CA GLU A 390 -4.26 -16.58 -16.61
C GLU A 390 -2.80 -16.69 -17.07
N GLN A 391 -1.85 -16.43 -16.15
CA GLN A 391 -0.41 -16.60 -16.44
C GLN A 391 -0.04 -18.05 -16.77
N LEU A 392 -0.54 -19.02 -16.01
CA LEU A 392 -0.32 -20.44 -16.29
C LEU A 392 -0.89 -20.85 -17.65
N THR A 393 -2.10 -20.40 -17.96
CA THR A 393 -2.76 -20.65 -19.25
C THR A 393 -1.95 -20.05 -20.40
N GLN A 394 -1.41 -18.84 -20.22
CA GLN A 394 -0.61 -18.17 -21.24
C GLN A 394 0.72 -18.90 -21.51
N ARG A 395 1.39 -19.40 -20.47
CA ARG A 395 2.60 -20.24 -20.62
C ARG A 395 2.31 -21.52 -21.39
N ALA A 396 1.24 -22.23 -21.03
CA ALA A 396 0.87 -23.47 -21.72
C ALA A 396 0.50 -23.25 -23.19
N LYS A 397 -0.18 -22.14 -23.53
CA LYS A 397 -0.43 -21.75 -24.92
C LYS A 397 0.88 -21.52 -25.69
N GLN A 398 1.83 -20.81 -25.09
CA GLN A 398 3.12 -20.54 -25.71
C GLN A 398 3.93 -21.82 -25.98
N GLU A 399 3.93 -22.77 -25.05
CA GLU A 399 4.56 -24.09 -25.24
C GLU A 399 3.89 -24.88 -26.37
N ARG A 400 2.57 -24.87 -26.43
CA ARG A 400 1.79 -25.51 -27.50
C ARG A 400 2.13 -24.90 -28.87
N ASP A 401 2.17 -23.58 -28.97
CA ASP A 401 2.46 -22.89 -30.23
C ASP A 401 3.90 -23.18 -30.72
N ASN A 402 4.87 -23.25 -29.79
CA ASN A 402 6.23 -23.68 -30.09
C ASN A 402 6.29 -25.14 -30.60
N ALA A 403 5.53 -26.04 -29.99
CA ALA A 403 5.43 -27.43 -30.43
C ALA A 403 4.82 -27.54 -31.83
N TYR A 404 3.75 -26.78 -32.13
CA TYR A 404 3.19 -26.69 -33.48
C TYR A 404 4.21 -26.24 -34.52
N ALA A 405 4.93 -25.15 -34.26
CA ALA A 405 5.97 -24.66 -35.15
C ALA A 405 7.05 -25.73 -35.42
N HIS A 406 7.41 -26.52 -34.39
CA HIS A 406 8.35 -27.62 -34.55
C HIS A 406 7.80 -28.76 -35.44
N THR A 407 6.54 -29.16 -35.25
CA THR A 407 5.90 -30.17 -36.11
C THR A 407 5.80 -29.73 -37.57
N GLU A 408 5.52 -28.46 -37.83
CA GLU A 408 5.45 -27.92 -39.19
C GLU A 408 6.83 -27.96 -39.88
N LYS A 409 7.89 -27.64 -39.13
CA LYS A 409 9.28 -27.76 -39.62
C LYS A 409 9.63 -29.20 -39.97
N LEU A 410 9.28 -30.17 -39.11
CA LEU A 410 9.48 -31.59 -39.39
C LEU A 410 8.70 -32.05 -40.63
N GLN A 411 7.46 -31.60 -40.79
CA GLN A 411 6.64 -31.93 -41.95
C GLN A 411 7.28 -31.43 -43.27
N ARG A 412 7.82 -30.21 -43.28
CA ARG A 412 8.58 -29.70 -44.45
C ARG A 412 9.83 -30.53 -44.74
N GLN A 413 10.56 -30.94 -43.71
CA GLN A 413 11.73 -31.82 -43.87
C GLN A 413 11.35 -33.19 -44.44
N MET A 414 10.26 -33.79 -43.97
CA MET A 414 9.76 -35.06 -44.52
C MET A 414 9.42 -34.91 -46.01
N SER A 415 8.74 -33.83 -46.43
CA SER A 415 8.42 -33.60 -47.85
C SER A 415 9.69 -33.63 -48.72
N ILE A 416 10.74 -32.91 -48.32
CA ILE A 416 12.02 -32.87 -49.04
C ILE A 416 12.65 -34.28 -49.13
N LYS A 417 12.55 -35.07 -48.06
CA LYS A 417 13.09 -36.44 -48.03
C LYS A 417 12.28 -37.39 -48.91
N THR A 418 10.96 -37.26 -48.93
CA THR A 418 10.06 -38.01 -49.82
C THR A 418 10.44 -37.77 -51.28
N ASP A 419 10.60 -36.51 -51.68
CA ASP A 419 11.03 -36.15 -53.05
C ASP A 419 12.39 -36.77 -53.40
N ARG A 420 13.33 -36.82 -52.44
CA ARG A 420 14.64 -37.46 -52.63
C ARG A 420 14.54 -38.98 -52.77
N ILE A 421 13.66 -39.63 -52.00
CA ILE A 421 13.41 -41.08 -52.12
C ILE A 421 12.85 -41.39 -53.51
N GLU A 422 11.86 -40.63 -53.98
CA GLU A 422 11.28 -40.80 -55.33
C GLU A 422 12.34 -40.63 -56.43
N SER A 423 13.21 -39.62 -56.30
CA SER A 423 14.36 -39.41 -57.20
C SER A 423 15.31 -40.61 -57.22
N LEU A 424 15.68 -41.14 -56.05
CA LEU A 424 16.57 -42.31 -55.94
C LEU A 424 15.94 -43.57 -56.52
N GLU A 425 14.64 -43.76 -56.34
CA GLU A 425 13.90 -44.89 -56.94
C GLU A 425 13.87 -44.81 -58.47
N ALA A 426 13.73 -43.59 -59.03
CA ALA A 426 13.81 -43.37 -60.47
C ALA A 426 15.22 -43.64 -61.02
N GLU A 427 16.27 -43.18 -60.32
CA GLU A 427 17.67 -43.46 -60.67
C GLU A 427 17.96 -44.97 -60.65
N LEU A 428 17.50 -45.69 -59.63
CA LEU A 428 17.65 -47.15 -59.53
C LEU A 428 17.00 -47.89 -60.70
N LYS A 429 15.77 -47.51 -61.09
CA LYS A 429 15.09 -48.07 -62.27
C LYS A 429 15.91 -47.87 -63.55
N LEU A 430 16.50 -46.68 -63.72
CA LEU A 430 17.35 -46.38 -64.88
C LEU A 430 18.64 -47.20 -64.89
N VAL A 431 19.32 -47.33 -63.73
CA VAL A 431 20.54 -48.13 -63.60
C VAL A 431 20.26 -49.62 -63.84
N GLN A 432 19.16 -50.16 -63.31
CA GLN A 432 18.72 -51.53 -63.57
C GLN A 432 18.48 -51.77 -65.07
N HIS A 433 17.87 -50.82 -65.77
CA HIS A 433 17.67 -50.91 -67.22
C HIS A 433 18.99 -50.93 -68.00
N LYS A 434 19.97 -50.10 -67.61
CA LYS A 434 21.32 -50.06 -68.22
C LYS A 434 22.19 -51.28 -67.89
N LEU A 435 21.97 -51.92 -66.74
CA LEU A 435 22.75 -53.09 -66.28
C LEU A 435 22.60 -54.31 -67.21
N ASN A 436 21.49 -54.41 -67.95
CA ASN A 436 21.26 -55.43 -68.98
C ASN A 436 22.25 -55.35 -70.17
N GLN A 437 23.16 -54.36 -70.19
CA GLN A 437 24.16 -54.14 -71.26
C GLN A 437 25.64 -54.32 -70.81
N SER A 438 25.89 -54.80 -69.58
CA SER A 438 27.19 -55.25 -69.01
C SER A 438 28.27 -54.17 -68.71
N SER A 439 28.52 -53.90 -67.42
CA SER A 439 29.79 -53.35 -66.89
C SER A 439 29.87 -53.48 -65.35
N SER A 440 31.06 -53.73 -64.79
CA SER A 440 31.31 -53.85 -63.34
C SER A 440 31.10 -52.54 -62.58
N GLU A 441 31.31 -51.39 -63.24
CA GLU A 441 31.12 -50.05 -62.67
C GLU A 441 29.66 -49.79 -62.28
N LEU A 442 28.73 -50.25 -63.12
CA LEU A 442 27.29 -50.11 -62.90
C LEU A 442 26.81 -50.96 -61.70
N ARG A 443 27.47 -52.08 -61.39
CA ARG A 443 27.17 -52.89 -60.19
C ARG A 443 27.56 -52.16 -58.91
N PHE A 444 28.68 -51.42 -58.93
CA PHE A 444 29.09 -50.61 -57.79
C PHE A 444 28.11 -49.46 -57.55
N GLN A 445 27.70 -48.73 -58.60
CA GLN A 445 26.70 -47.67 -58.52
C GLN A 445 25.33 -48.17 -58.03
N LEU A 446 24.89 -49.36 -58.47
CA LEU A 446 23.65 -49.98 -58.00
C LEU A 446 23.70 -50.29 -56.50
N ASN A 447 24.79 -50.89 -56.01
CA ASN A 447 24.96 -51.21 -54.60
C ASN A 447 25.04 -49.95 -53.72
N GLN A 448 25.62 -48.86 -54.24
CA GLN A 448 25.66 -47.59 -53.53
C GLN A 448 24.27 -46.95 -53.45
N ALA A 449 23.55 -46.85 -54.56
CA ALA A 449 22.20 -46.30 -54.59
C ALA A 449 21.20 -47.10 -53.72
N GLN A 450 21.37 -48.43 -53.64
CA GLN A 450 20.58 -49.26 -52.73
C GLN A 450 20.84 -48.94 -51.25
N ARG A 451 22.10 -48.71 -50.86
CA ARG A 451 22.45 -48.32 -49.49
C ARG A 451 21.89 -46.93 -49.15
N ASP A 452 22.07 -45.98 -50.05
CA ASP A 452 21.57 -44.61 -49.86
C ASP A 452 20.04 -44.58 -49.74
N LEU A 453 19.32 -45.43 -50.50
CA LEU A 453 17.86 -45.57 -50.39
C LEU A 453 17.43 -46.15 -49.04
N VAL A 454 18.13 -47.18 -48.55
CA VAL A 454 17.84 -47.79 -47.24
C VAL A 454 18.08 -46.78 -46.11
N ASP A 455 19.18 -46.05 -46.16
CA ASP A 455 19.49 -45.00 -45.19
C ASP A 455 18.47 -43.86 -45.22
N ALA A 456 18.06 -43.41 -46.42
CA ALA A 456 17.03 -42.39 -46.58
C ALA A 456 15.67 -42.82 -45.99
N ARG A 457 15.26 -44.08 -46.22
CA ARG A 457 14.02 -44.65 -45.66
C ARG A 457 14.08 -44.76 -44.13
N ARG A 458 15.23 -45.15 -43.56
CA ARG A 458 15.42 -45.20 -42.09
C ARG A 458 15.23 -43.81 -41.46
N VAL A 459 15.92 -42.80 -42.00
CA VAL A 459 15.83 -41.42 -41.48
C VAL A 459 14.40 -40.86 -41.61
N SER A 460 13.73 -41.15 -42.73
CA SER A 460 12.33 -40.76 -42.92
C SER A 460 11.40 -41.38 -41.88
N LEU A 461 11.63 -42.64 -41.49
CA LEU A 461 10.83 -43.33 -40.48
C LEU A 461 11.06 -42.74 -39.07
N GLU A 462 12.31 -42.43 -38.72
CA GLU A 462 12.65 -41.79 -37.42
C GLU A 462 11.96 -40.43 -37.26
N GLN A 463 11.97 -39.61 -38.31
CA GLN A 463 11.30 -38.30 -38.30
C GLN A 463 9.78 -38.42 -38.25
N HIS A 464 9.20 -39.43 -38.90
CA HIS A 464 7.77 -39.71 -38.81
C HIS A 464 7.36 -40.10 -37.38
N LEU A 465 8.14 -40.96 -36.73
CA LEU A 465 7.88 -41.35 -35.33
C LEU A 465 8.00 -40.16 -34.39
N GLU A 466 8.96 -39.26 -34.63
CA GLU A 466 9.10 -38.04 -33.83
C GLU A 466 7.93 -37.07 -34.01
N ARG A 467 7.46 -36.89 -35.25
CA ARG A 467 6.26 -36.09 -35.53
C ARG A 467 5.04 -36.63 -34.81
N GLU A 468 4.83 -37.95 -34.81
CA GLU A 468 3.70 -38.57 -34.09
C GLU A 468 3.78 -38.36 -32.57
N ARG A 469 4.98 -38.48 -31.97
CA ARG A 469 5.20 -38.17 -30.54
C ARG A 469 4.83 -36.73 -30.20
N LEU A 470 5.24 -35.77 -31.03
CA LEU A 470 4.95 -34.35 -30.81
C LEU A 470 3.47 -34.03 -30.98
N LEU A 471 2.78 -34.66 -31.95
CA LEU A 471 1.34 -34.51 -32.11
C LEU A 471 0.57 -35.05 -30.91
N GLU A 472 1.04 -36.15 -30.31
CA GLU A 472 0.48 -36.69 -29.07
C GLU A 472 0.70 -35.75 -27.88
N PHE A 473 1.90 -35.15 -27.77
CA PHE A 473 2.19 -34.12 -26.77
C PHE A 473 1.26 -32.91 -26.90
N VAL A 474 1.05 -32.39 -28.11
CA VAL A 474 0.14 -31.27 -28.38
C VAL A 474 -1.30 -31.61 -27.96
N ARG A 475 -1.81 -32.79 -28.33
CA ARG A 475 -3.15 -33.25 -27.90
C ARG A 475 -3.26 -33.33 -26.36
N GLY A 476 -2.20 -33.77 -25.70
CA GLY A 476 -2.13 -33.80 -24.23
C GLY A 476 -2.24 -32.41 -23.60
N GLN A 477 -1.57 -31.41 -24.17
CA GLN A 477 -1.62 -30.02 -23.71
C GLN A 477 -3.01 -29.39 -23.92
N GLU A 478 -3.66 -29.65 -25.06
CA GLU A 478 -5.03 -29.21 -25.31
C GLU A 478 -6.01 -29.77 -24.26
N GLY A 479 -5.85 -31.04 -23.90
CA GLY A 479 -6.64 -31.66 -22.83
C GLY A 479 -6.35 -31.12 -21.43
N GLN A 480 -5.14 -30.61 -21.16
CA GLN A 480 -4.82 -29.93 -19.89
C GLN A 480 -5.44 -28.54 -19.83
N ILE A 481 -5.32 -27.74 -20.90
CA ILE A 481 -5.94 -26.41 -20.98
C ILE A 481 -7.47 -26.52 -20.82
N GLN A 482 -8.09 -27.52 -21.45
CA GLN A 482 -9.53 -27.74 -21.32
C GLN A 482 -9.92 -28.14 -19.89
N ARG A 483 -9.14 -29.00 -19.22
CA ARG A 483 -9.35 -29.34 -17.81
C ARG A 483 -9.21 -28.13 -16.89
N TRP A 484 -8.20 -27.29 -17.06
CA TRP A 484 -8.07 -26.08 -16.25
C TRP A 484 -9.23 -25.11 -16.46
N LYS A 485 -9.74 -25.00 -17.69
CA LYS A 485 -10.93 -24.21 -17.98
C LYS A 485 -12.16 -24.74 -17.23
N GLU A 486 -12.33 -26.06 -17.20
CA GLU A 486 -13.42 -26.72 -16.47
C GLU A 486 -13.27 -26.60 -14.95
N GLU A 487 -12.06 -26.80 -14.42
CA GLU A 487 -11.75 -26.62 -12.99
C GLU A 487 -11.93 -25.17 -12.54
N ALA A 488 -11.54 -24.19 -13.37
CA ALA A 488 -11.76 -22.77 -13.07
C ALA A 488 -13.25 -22.44 -13.00
N MET A 489 -14.06 -22.97 -13.92
CA MET A 489 -15.53 -22.82 -13.85
C MET A 489 -16.13 -23.56 -12.65
N GLY A 490 -15.61 -24.73 -12.31
CA GLY A 490 -16.03 -25.53 -11.15
C GLY A 490 -15.72 -24.83 -9.81
N ARG A 491 -14.49 -24.34 -9.63
CA ARG A 491 -14.07 -23.58 -8.45
C ARG A 491 -14.83 -22.26 -8.32
N GLY A 492 -15.19 -21.61 -9.43
CA GLY A 492 -16.06 -20.43 -9.41
C GLY A 492 -17.43 -20.74 -8.81
N ASN A 493 -18.04 -21.86 -9.19
CA ASN A 493 -19.32 -22.29 -8.64
C ASN A 493 -19.21 -22.74 -7.16
N GLU A 494 -18.13 -23.45 -6.81
CA GLU A 494 -17.90 -23.93 -5.44
C GLU A 494 -17.54 -22.81 -4.47
N ALA A 495 -16.73 -21.82 -4.87
CA ALA A 495 -16.41 -20.65 -4.06
C ALA A 495 -17.66 -19.81 -3.76
N VAL A 496 -18.55 -19.61 -4.74
CA VAL A 496 -19.83 -18.93 -4.53
C VAL A 496 -20.71 -19.70 -3.54
N SER A 497 -20.70 -21.03 -3.58
CA SER A 497 -21.47 -21.89 -2.68
C SER A 497 -20.91 -21.92 -1.25
N ASN A 498 -19.59 -22.09 -1.10
CA ASN A 498 -18.93 -22.20 0.21
C ASN A 498 -18.87 -20.86 0.94
N CYS A 499 -18.69 -19.74 0.22
CA CYS A 499 -18.72 -18.41 0.79
C CYS A 499 -20.14 -18.06 1.30
N TRP A 500 -21.17 -18.56 0.61
CA TRP A 500 -22.56 -18.44 1.05
C TRP A 500 -22.83 -19.29 2.31
N GLN A 501 -22.41 -20.56 2.33
CA GLN A 501 -22.67 -21.46 3.46
C GLN A 501 -21.90 -21.07 4.73
N ALA A 502 -20.61 -20.75 4.63
CA ALA A 502 -19.80 -20.35 5.79
C ALA A 502 -20.27 -19.03 6.43
N SER A 503 -20.76 -18.09 5.60
CA SER A 503 -21.35 -16.83 6.11
C SER A 503 -22.67 -17.07 6.85
N VAL A 504 -23.48 -18.03 6.38
CA VAL A 504 -24.73 -18.42 7.04
C VAL A 504 -24.44 -19.13 8.36
N ASP A 505 -23.49 -20.06 8.38
CA ASP A 505 -23.16 -20.85 9.57
C ASP A 505 -22.58 -19.97 10.70
N GLU A 506 -21.73 -19.00 10.36
CA GLU A 506 -21.14 -18.07 11.34
C GLU A 506 -22.17 -17.04 11.86
N ALA A 507 -23.11 -16.60 11.01
CA ALA A 507 -24.24 -15.76 11.44
C ALA A 507 -25.17 -16.54 12.39
N VAL A 508 -25.50 -17.79 12.06
CA VAL A 508 -26.30 -18.68 12.92
C VAL A 508 -25.60 -18.95 14.26
N LYS A 509 -24.28 -19.10 14.26
CA LYS A 509 -23.48 -19.28 15.48
C LYS A 509 -23.55 -18.05 16.39
N ARG A 510 -23.39 -16.84 15.84
CA ARG A 510 -23.45 -15.59 16.63
C ARG A 510 -24.83 -15.30 17.19
N GLU A 511 -25.89 -15.60 16.45
CA GLU A 511 -27.26 -15.50 16.98
C GLU A 511 -27.50 -16.50 18.12
N ARG A 512 -27.01 -17.73 18.00
CA ARG A 512 -27.07 -18.71 19.10
C ARG A 512 -26.27 -18.28 20.34
N GLU A 513 -25.16 -17.59 20.17
CA GLU A 513 -24.35 -17.04 21.28
C GLU A 513 -25.07 -15.85 21.97
N LYS A 514 -25.73 -14.97 21.20
CA LYS A 514 -26.60 -13.91 21.74
C LYS A 514 -27.79 -14.48 22.52
N ASP A 515 -28.48 -15.46 21.94
CA ASP A 515 -29.58 -16.16 22.60
C ASP A 515 -29.10 -16.84 23.89
N GLY A 516 -27.91 -17.45 23.87
CA GLY A 516 -27.29 -18.06 25.05
C GLY A 516 -27.03 -17.08 26.20
N TRP A 517 -26.57 -15.87 25.89
CA TRP A 517 -26.38 -14.81 26.89
C TRP A 517 -27.72 -14.29 27.44
N LEU A 518 -28.71 -14.11 26.56
CA LEU A 518 -30.05 -13.66 26.95
C LEU A 518 -30.75 -14.69 27.85
N ILE A 519 -30.66 -15.98 27.49
CA ILE A 519 -31.19 -17.10 28.27
C ILE A 519 -30.51 -17.16 29.64
N LYS A 520 -29.18 -16.98 29.70
CA LYS A 520 -28.43 -16.97 30.97
C LYS A 520 -28.88 -15.83 31.89
N ASN A 521 -29.01 -14.61 31.36
CA ASN A 521 -29.49 -13.47 32.15
C ASN A 521 -30.94 -13.65 32.61
N LEU A 522 -31.81 -14.19 31.75
CA LEU A 522 -33.19 -14.50 32.15
C LEU A 522 -33.24 -15.57 33.25
N GLN A 523 -32.38 -16.57 33.20
CA GLN A 523 -32.25 -17.59 34.26
C GLN A 523 -31.73 -17.00 35.58
N GLU A 524 -30.77 -16.07 35.52
CA GLU A 524 -30.25 -15.34 36.69
C GLU A 524 -31.32 -14.40 37.29
N GLU A 525 -32.11 -13.73 36.45
CA GLU A 525 -33.20 -12.85 36.87
C GLU A 525 -34.36 -13.66 37.49
N ILE A 526 -34.74 -14.79 36.89
CA ILE A 526 -35.72 -15.73 37.47
C ILE A 526 -35.24 -16.24 38.83
N SER A 527 -33.95 -16.58 38.96
CA SER A 527 -33.37 -17.02 40.24
C SER A 527 -33.36 -15.91 41.30
N ARG A 528 -33.14 -14.66 40.90
CA ARG A 528 -33.26 -13.47 41.78
C ARG A 528 -34.69 -13.22 42.23
N LEU A 529 -35.67 -13.42 41.35
CA LEU A 529 -37.08 -13.25 41.71
C LEU A 529 -37.57 -14.36 42.66
N GLN A 530 -37.15 -15.61 42.42
CA GLN A 530 -37.45 -16.74 43.31
C GLN A 530 -36.82 -16.60 44.72
N SER A 531 -35.64 -15.98 44.82
CA SER A 531 -35.01 -15.69 46.11
C SER A 531 -35.63 -14.49 46.85
N LYS A 532 -36.22 -13.52 46.13
CA LYS A 532 -37.02 -12.42 46.71
C LYS A 532 -38.36 -12.89 47.27
N ASP A 533 -39.04 -13.81 46.59
CA ASP A 533 -40.29 -14.40 47.13
C ASP A 533 -40.04 -15.20 48.41
N SER A 534 -38.86 -15.84 48.50
CA SER A 534 -38.42 -16.56 49.70
C SER A 534 -38.12 -15.64 50.89
N SER A 535 -37.71 -14.38 50.65
CA SER A 535 -37.46 -13.40 51.72
C SER A 535 -38.72 -12.64 52.14
N LEU A 536 -39.71 -12.50 51.25
CA LEU A 536 -41.04 -11.95 51.57
C LEU A 536 -41.90 -12.91 52.41
N MET A 537 -41.59 -14.21 52.41
CA MET A 537 -42.25 -15.22 53.26
C MET A 537 -41.63 -15.37 54.66
N ALA A 538 -40.56 -14.63 54.99
CA ALA A 538 -39.76 -14.87 56.19
C ALA A 538 -39.45 -13.61 57.03
N SER A 539 -40.47 -12.83 57.48
CA SER A 539 -40.50 -12.15 58.80
C SER A 539 -41.74 -11.27 59.02
N PRO A 540 -42.15 -10.96 60.28
CA PRO A 540 -43.26 -11.62 60.98
C PRO A 540 -44.52 -10.75 61.09
N ARG A 541 -45.71 -11.37 61.07
CA ARG A 541 -46.93 -10.74 61.61
C ARG A 541 -46.95 -10.93 63.13
N ASN A 542 -46.59 -9.88 63.85
CA ASN A 542 -46.97 -9.69 65.25
C ASN A 542 -47.61 -8.31 65.39
N VAL A 543 -48.95 -8.25 65.38
CA VAL A 543 -49.74 -7.23 66.07
C VAL A 543 -51.06 -7.87 66.53
N GLU A 544 -51.07 -8.19 67.81
CA GLU A 544 -52.11 -7.97 68.83
C GLU A 544 -53.54 -8.49 68.66
N ALA A 545 -53.94 -9.33 69.63
CA ALA A 545 -55.29 -9.34 70.19
C ALA A 545 -55.22 -9.59 71.71
N ASN A 546 -55.47 -8.51 72.46
CA ASN A 546 -56.32 -8.38 73.65
C ASN A 546 -56.34 -9.42 74.80
N THR A 547 -56.49 -8.83 76.00
CA THR A 547 -57.11 -9.33 77.27
C THR A 547 -56.30 -10.40 78.03
N GLU A 548 -55.86 -10.21 79.29
CA GLU A 548 -56.27 -9.41 80.46
C GLU A 548 -55.06 -8.94 81.28
#